data_AF-A0A7Y5PZI2-F1
#
_entry.id   AF-A0A7Y5PZI2-F1
#
_cell.length_a   1.000
_cell.length_b   1.000
_cell.length_c   1.000
_cell.angle_alpha   90.00
_cell.angle_beta   90.00
_cell.angle_gamma   90.00
#
_symmetry.space_group_name_H-M   'P 1'
#
loop_
_entity.id
_entity.type
_entity.pdbx_description
1 polymer ?
#
loop_
_entity_poly.entity_id
_entity_poly.type
_entity_poly.pdbx_seq_one_letter_code
_entity_poly.pdbx_strand_id
1 'polypeptide(L)'
;MGSFVGLVNNEVITKIAIDSTGTCYGISGHGYVVSLTTASVVPIGPVNFPAGGSLMDIAFDSQDRLWGLVHEFVSSSVRRYELYLIDTGSMSTTYVCDLQYSMQAYTSYYGLAFGPGVTKSTYCTAKVNSLGCSPTIAATGYPSASAEFGFTISATSVGSQSSGMLVYGVQGPAATPFGGGTLCVQTPWQRTGPMNSGGPLPAMSDCSGVWSRDFNAWLWTHTSLPPGLDVHVQWLGRDSGFAPPHHWSLSNALKFTLLP
;
A
#
# COMPACT_ATOMS: atom_id res chain seq x y z
N MET A 1 14.91 -12.03 -24.52
CA MET A 1 14.24 -12.90 -23.54
C MET A 1 13.50 -13.97 -24.32
N GLY A 2 13.98 -15.22 -24.31
CA GLY A 2 13.31 -16.32 -25.01
C GLY A 2 12.02 -16.68 -24.30
N SER A 3 10.91 -16.75 -25.02
CA SER A 3 9.63 -17.21 -24.46
C SER A 3 9.72 -18.70 -24.16
N PHE A 4 9.65 -19.07 -22.89
CA PHE A 4 9.50 -20.46 -22.47
C PHE A 4 8.04 -20.87 -22.69
N VAL A 5 7.71 -21.28 -23.91
CA VAL A 5 6.40 -21.90 -24.20
C VAL A 5 6.62 -23.41 -24.19
N GLY A 6 6.75 -23.97 -22.98
CA GLY A 6 6.67 -25.41 -22.81
C GLY A 6 5.21 -25.82 -22.88
N LEU A 7 4.77 -26.34 -24.04
CA LEU A 7 3.47 -26.98 -24.15
C LEU A 7 3.56 -28.35 -23.47
N VAL A 8 2.88 -28.53 -22.35
CA VAL A 8 2.62 -29.84 -21.77
C VAL A 8 1.15 -30.13 -21.94
N ASN A 9 0.82 -31.28 -22.52
CA ASN A 9 -0.57 -31.67 -22.80
C ASN A 9 -1.37 -30.64 -23.62
N ASN A 10 -0.69 -29.88 -24.50
CA ASN A 10 -1.29 -28.81 -25.29
C ASN A 10 -1.84 -27.62 -24.45
N GLU A 11 -1.46 -27.53 -23.17
CA GLU A 11 -1.74 -26.38 -22.32
C GLU A 11 -0.54 -25.42 -22.29
N VAL A 12 -0.85 -24.12 -22.23
CA VAL A 12 0.14 -23.06 -22.04
C VAL A 12 0.14 -22.68 -20.57
N ILE A 13 1.25 -22.89 -19.86
CA ILE A 13 1.43 -22.38 -18.49
C ILE A 13 1.26 -20.86 -18.51
N THR A 14 0.24 -20.35 -17.81
CA THR A 14 -0.11 -18.92 -17.89
C THR A 14 0.34 -18.12 -16.68
N LYS A 15 0.68 -18.80 -15.56
CA LYS A 15 1.11 -18.20 -14.30
C LYS A 15 2.24 -19.04 -13.71
N ILE A 16 3.22 -18.39 -13.09
CA ILE A 16 4.34 -19.05 -12.42
C ILE A 16 4.63 -18.40 -11.07
N ALA A 17 5.06 -19.19 -10.09
CA ALA A 17 5.60 -18.72 -8.83
C ALA A 17 6.74 -19.63 -8.37
N ILE A 18 7.71 -19.09 -7.66
CA ILE A 18 8.87 -19.84 -7.16
C ILE A 18 8.84 -19.83 -5.64
N ASP A 19 8.97 -21.00 -5.01
CA ASP A 19 9.04 -21.12 -3.55
C ASP A 19 10.44 -20.75 -3.01
N SER A 20 10.61 -20.71 -1.68
CA SER A 20 11.89 -20.38 -1.06
C SER A 20 13.02 -21.37 -1.37
N THR A 21 12.69 -22.59 -1.83
CA THR A 21 13.66 -23.63 -2.21
C THR A 21 14.14 -23.48 -3.65
N GLY A 22 13.54 -22.57 -4.42
CA GLY A 22 13.82 -22.38 -5.84
C GLY A 22 13.00 -23.28 -6.75
N THR A 23 12.00 -24.01 -6.23
CA THR A 23 11.09 -24.82 -7.04
C THR A 23 10.07 -23.91 -7.72
N CYS A 24 10.03 -23.94 -9.05
CA CYS A 24 9.06 -23.17 -9.84
C CYS A 24 7.78 -23.98 -10.04
N TYR A 25 6.64 -23.37 -9.76
CA TYR A 25 5.31 -23.92 -9.97
C TYR A 25 4.62 -23.14 -11.09
N GLY A 26 3.96 -23.85 -12.00
CA GLY A 26 3.18 -23.27 -13.08
C GLY A 26 1.72 -23.70 -13.02
N ILE A 27 0.79 -22.82 -13.44
CA ILE A 27 -0.65 -23.15 -13.51
C ILE A 27 -1.29 -22.73 -14.86
N SER A 28 -2.10 -23.64 -15.42
CA SER A 28 -2.95 -23.43 -16.62
C SER A 28 -4.26 -24.22 -16.59
N GLY A 29 -4.82 -24.46 -15.41
CA GLY A 29 -5.94 -25.40 -15.19
C GLY A 29 -5.46 -26.72 -14.57
N HIS A 30 -4.21 -27.08 -14.83
CA HIS A 30 -3.42 -28.03 -14.05
C HIS A 30 -2.26 -27.30 -13.37
N GLY A 31 -1.78 -27.86 -12.27
CA GLY A 31 -0.55 -27.47 -11.61
C GLY A 31 0.63 -28.29 -12.11
N TYR A 32 1.79 -27.63 -12.20
CA TYR A 32 3.02 -28.19 -12.73
C TYR A 32 4.21 -27.80 -11.86
N VAL A 33 5.19 -28.69 -11.72
CA VAL A 33 6.56 -28.30 -11.33
C VAL A 33 7.36 -28.02 -12.60
N VAL A 34 7.96 -26.84 -12.67
CA VAL A 34 8.82 -26.41 -13.78
C VAL A 34 10.25 -26.38 -13.30
N SER A 35 11.12 -27.16 -13.94
CA SER A 35 12.56 -27.07 -13.72
C SER A 35 13.15 -25.99 -14.62
N LEU A 36 13.65 -24.92 -14.00
CA LEU A 36 14.29 -23.82 -14.73
C LEU A 36 15.66 -24.19 -15.29
N THR A 37 16.29 -25.25 -14.79
CA THR A 37 17.62 -25.70 -15.23
C THR A 37 17.53 -26.69 -16.40
N THR A 38 16.56 -27.60 -16.37
CA THR A 38 16.42 -28.67 -17.37
C THR A 38 15.30 -28.42 -18.37
N ALA A 39 14.53 -27.34 -18.20
CA ALA A 39 13.31 -27.08 -18.98
C ALA A 39 12.22 -28.15 -18.86
N SER A 40 12.34 -29.08 -17.91
CA SER A 40 11.34 -30.14 -17.73
C SER A 40 10.13 -29.60 -16.98
N VAL A 41 8.95 -30.08 -17.38
CA VAL A 41 7.68 -29.72 -16.76
C VAL A 41 6.99 -31.01 -16.33
N VAL A 42 6.69 -31.14 -15.04
CA VAL A 42 6.08 -32.32 -14.44
C VAL A 42 4.68 -31.98 -13.95
N PRO A 43 3.62 -32.65 -14.44
CA PRO A 43 2.27 -32.38 -13.96
C PRO A 43 2.08 -32.87 -12.53
N ILE A 44 1.35 -32.09 -11.73
CA ILE A 44 0.97 -32.43 -10.35
C ILE A 44 -0.48 -32.91 -10.31
N GLY A 45 -1.41 -32.13 -10.89
CA GLY A 45 -2.83 -32.45 -10.91
C GLY A 45 -3.70 -31.26 -11.34
N PRO A 46 -5.03 -31.46 -11.53
CA PRO A 46 -5.95 -30.38 -11.86
C PRO A 46 -6.08 -29.39 -10.71
N VAL A 47 -6.15 -28.09 -11.03
CA VAL A 47 -6.42 -27.01 -10.09
C VAL A 47 -7.86 -26.55 -10.33
N ASN A 48 -8.75 -26.82 -9.37
CA ASN A 48 -10.17 -26.50 -9.50
C ASN A 48 -10.54 -25.36 -8.57
N PHE A 49 -10.94 -24.22 -9.13
CA PHE A 49 -11.50 -23.11 -8.37
C PHE A 49 -13.04 -23.23 -8.31
N PRO A 50 -13.67 -23.21 -7.12
CA PRO A 50 -15.09 -23.52 -6.95
C PRO A 50 -16.08 -22.69 -7.77
N ALA A 51 -15.74 -21.44 -8.11
CA ALA A 51 -16.65 -20.47 -8.70
C ALA A 51 -16.54 -20.32 -10.23
N GLY A 52 -15.74 -21.15 -10.93
CA GLY A 52 -15.54 -20.99 -12.37
C GLY A 52 -14.81 -19.70 -12.77
N GLY A 53 -14.13 -19.05 -11.82
CA GLY A 53 -13.32 -17.87 -12.04
C GLY A 53 -12.02 -18.14 -12.81
N SER A 54 -11.43 -17.09 -13.36
CA SER A 54 -10.13 -17.13 -14.02
C SER A 54 -9.01 -16.81 -13.04
N LEU A 55 -7.98 -17.66 -12.98
CA LEU A 55 -6.78 -17.40 -12.20
C LEU A 55 -5.99 -16.23 -12.80
N MET A 56 -5.86 -15.15 -12.02
CA MET A 56 -5.19 -13.91 -12.42
C MET A 56 -3.71 -13.92 -12.08
N ASP A 57 -3.35 -14.42 -10.90
CA ASP A 57 -1.97 -14.54 -10.47
C ASP A 57 -1.77 -15.58 -9.37
N ILE A 58 -0.52 -16.00 -9.18
CA ILE A 58 -0.09 -16.84 -8.07
C ILE A 58 1.18 -16.31 -7.42
N ALA A 59 1.30 -16.48 -6.11
CA ALA A 59 2.50 -16.12 -5.38
C ALA A 59 2.67 -16.96 -4.13
N PHE A 60 3.92 -17.17 -3.72
CA PHE A 60 4.23 -17.71 -2.41
C PHE A 60 4.29 -16.60 -1.37
N ASP A 61 3.74 -16.87 -0.17
CA ASP A 61 3.96 -16.01 0.98
C ASP A 61 5.27 -16.33 1.71
N SER A 62 5.56 -15.58 2.77
CA SER A 62 6.74 -15.80 3.63
C SER A 62 6.79 -17.14 4.38
N GLN A 63 5.73 -17.95 4.31
CA GLN A 63 5.61 -19.26 4.93
C GLN A 63 5.61 -20.40 3.88
N ASP A 64 6.00 -20.10 2.63
CA ASP A 64 5.98 -21.03 1.49
C ASP A 64 4.60 -21.64 1.19
N ARG A 65 3.53 -20.89 1.48
CA ARG A 65 2.19 -21.28 1.03
C ARG A 65 1.93 -20.64 -0.32
N LEU A 66 1.46 -21.43 -1.29
CA LEU A 66 1.06 -20.93 -2.59
C LEU A 66 -0.34 -20.32 -2.50
N TRP A 67 -0.48 -19.11 -3.02
CA TRP A 67 -1.74 -18.40 -3.09
C TRP A 67 -2.13 -18.17 -4.54
N GLY A 68 -3.44 -18.14 -4.79
CA GLY A 68 -4.03 -17.80 -6.09
C GLY A 68 -5.03 -16.66 -5.96
N LEU A 69 -4.87 -15.65 -6.82
CA LEU A 69 -5.85 -14.60 -7.01
C LEU A 69 -6.78 -15.00 -8.16
N VAL A 70 -8.06 -15.19 -7.84
CA VAL A 70 -9.08 -15.62 -8.80
C VAL A 70 -10.02 -14.46 -9.07
N HIS A 71 -10.39 -14.30 -10.34
CA HIS A 71 -11.34 -13.31 -10.79
C HIS A 71 -12.61 -13.99 -11.29
N GLU A 72 -13.75 -13.62 -10.70
CA GLU A 72 -15.07 -14.12 -11.08
C GLU A 72 -15.94 -12.99 -11.65
N PHE A 73 -16.62 -13.27 -12.76
CA PHE A 73 -17.67 -12.40 -13.30
C PHE A 73 -19.01 -12.74 -12.65
N VAL A 74 -19.42 -11.93 -11.67
CA VAL A 74 -20.74 -12.08 -11.02
C VAL A 74 -21.84 -11.49 -11.89
N SER A 75 -21.52 -10.45 -12.66
CA SER A 75 -22.38 -9.89 -13.72
C SER A 75 -21.51 -9.20 -14.78
N SER A 76 -22.14 -8.65 -15.83
CA SER A 76 -21.45 -7.89 -16.88
C SER A 76 -20.64 -6.69 -16.36
N SER A 77 -20.93 -6.23 -15.14
CA SER A 77 -20.30 -5.04 -14.54
C SER A 77 -19.72 -5.29 -13.14
N VAL A 78 -20.00 -6.43 -12.51
CA VAL A 78 -19.52 -6.74 -11.15
C VAL A 78 -18.46 -7.82 -11.24
N ARG A 79 -17.25 -7.46 -10.81
CA ARG A 79 -16.10 -8.34 -10.69
C ARG A 79 -15.86 -8.63 -9.21
N ARG A 80 -15.66 -9.90 -8.87
CA ARG A 80 -15.15 -10.32 -7.55
C ARG A 80 -13.73 -10.82 -7.70
N TYR A 81 -12.89 -10.46 -6.72
CA TYR A 81 -11.51 -10.91 -6.66
C TYR A 81 -11.35 -11.73 -5.39
N GLU A 82 -11.16 -13.02 -5.55
CA GLU A 82 -11.12 -13.96 -4.46
C GLU A 82 -9.70 -14.47 -4.26
N LEU A 83 -9.33 -14.65 -3.00
CA LEU A 83 -8.02 -15.14 -2.62
C LEU A 83 -8.13 -16.58 -2.11
N TYR A 84 -7.33 -17.45 -2.70
CA TYR A 84 -7.28 -18.88 -2.40
C TYR A 84 -5.89 -19.30 -1.94
N LEU A 85 -5.82 -20.25 -1.01
CA LEU A 85 -4.63 -21.07 -0.76
C LEU A 85 -4.65 -22.26 -1.72
N ILE A 86 -3.51 -22.59 -2.32
CA ILE A 86 -3.34 -23.73 -3.22
C ILE A 86 -2.35 -24.70 -2.57
N ASP A 87 -2.77 -25.93 -2.33
CA ASP A 87 -1.87 -26.97 -1.83
C ASP A 87 -0.95 -27.45 -2.96
N THR A 88 0.36 -27.35 -2.76
CA THR A 88 1.34 -27.64 -3.82
C THR A 88 1.51 -29.13 -4.12
N GLY A 89 1.05 -30.03 -3.23
CA GLY A 89 1.12 -31.48 -3.45
C GLY A 89 -0.10 -32.05 -4.18
N SER A 90 -1.28 -31.51 -3.91
CA SER A 90 -2.57 -32.00 -4.41
C SER A 90 -3.25 -31.08 -5.40
N MET A 91 -2.79 -29.82 -5.53
CA MET A 91 -3.45 -28.75 -6.28
C MET A 91 -4.88 -28.43 -5.79
N SER A 92 -5.23 -28.84 -4.58
CA SER A 92 -6.51 -28.48 -3.95
C SER A 92 -6.50 -27.01 -3.53
N THR A 93 -7.65 -26.34 -3.68
CA THR A 93 -7.79 -24.92 -3.37
C THR A 93 -8.68 -24.71 -2.16
N THR A 94 -8.26 -23.84 -1.24
CA THR A 94 -9.05 -23.42 -0.08
C THR A 94 -9.36 -21.94 -0.19
N TYR A 95 -10.65 -21.58 -0.21
CA TYR A 95 -11.08 -20.19 -0.18
C TYR A 95 -10.66 -19.51 1.12
N VAL A 96 -10.11 -18.29 1.03
CA VAL A 96 -9.68 -17.51 2.20
C VAL A 96 -10.56 -16.28 2.39
N CYS A 97 -10.63 -15.40 1.39
CA CYS A 97 -11.44 -14.18 1.46
C CYS A 97 -11.74 -13.58 0.09
N ASP A 98 -12.74 -12.69 0.06
CA ASP A 98 -12.98 -11.76 -1.03
C ASP A 98 -12.17 -10.48 -0.76
N LEU A 99 -11.44 -10.01 -1.77
CA LEU A 99 -10.83 -8.70 -1.79
C LEU A 99 -11.95 -7.70 -2.09
N GLN A 100 -12.75 -7.38 -1.07
CA GLN A 100 -13.80 -6.35 -1.09
C GLN A 100 -13.17 -4.95 -1.24
N TYR A 101 -12.63 -4.66 -2.41
CA TYR A 101 -12.27 -3.32 -2.80
C TYR A 101 -13.19 -2.89 -3.92
N SER A 102 -13.86 -1.75 -3.70
CA SER A 102 -14.63 -1.01 -4.71
C SER A 102 -13.69 -0.53 -5.82
N MET A 103 -13.24 -1.44 -6.69
CA MET A 103 -12.32 -1.14 -7.78
C MET A 103 -13.11 -0.70 -9.00
N GLN A 104 -13.68 0.50 -8.91
CA GLN A 104 -14.56 1.05 -9.94
C GLN A 104 -13.79 1.73 -11.10
N ALA A 105 -12.44 1.62 -11.20
CA ALA A 105 -11.71 2.51 -12.12
C ALA A 105 -10.43 1.99 -12.81
N TYR A 106 -9.93 0.77 -12.61
CA TYR A 106 -8.67 0.36 -13.27
C TYR A 106 -8.78 -0.96 -14.04
N THR A 107 -8.47 -0.87 -15.33
CA THR A 107 -8.52 -1.93 -16.36
C THR A 107 -7.23 -2.73 -16.47
N SER A 108 -6.29 -2.59 -15.54
CA SER A 108 -4.96 -3.18 -15.65
C SER A 108 -4.78 -4.36 -14.71
N TYR A 109 -4.05 -5.36 -15.21
CA TYR A 109 -3.66 -6.61 -14.55
C TYR A 109 -3.35 -6.47 -13.05
N TYR A 110 -3.94 -7.35 -12.24
CA TYR A 110 -3.68 -7.46 -10.80
C TYR A 110 -2.68 -8.59 -10.58
N GLY A 111 -1.44 -8.22 -10.26
CA GLY A 111 -0.48 -9.16 -9.72
C GLY A 111 -0.77 -9.45 -8.25
N LEU A 112 -0.44 -10.64 -7.78
CA LEU A 112 -0.41 -11.02 -6.38
C LEU A 112 1.04 -10.99 -5.92
N ALA A 113 1.33 -10.22 -4.88
CA ALA A 113 2.65 -10.20 -4.26
C ALA A 113 2.51 -10.10 -2.74
N PHE A 114 3.34 -10.86 -2.04
CA PHE A 114 3.49 -10.74 -0.60
C PHE A 114 4.71 -9.86 -0.33
N GLY A 115 4.44 -8.61 0.07
CA GLY A 115 5.49 -7.72 0.54
C GLY A 115 5.87 -8.05 1.99
N PRO A 116 7.09 -7.67 2.43
CA PRO A 116 7.40 -7.67 3.85
C PRO A 116 6.34 -6.85 4.60
N GLY A 117 5.96 -7.31 5.79
CA GLY A 117 4.97 -6.62 6.61
C GLY A 117 5.38 -5.17 6.83
N VAL A 118 4.51 -4.23 6.45
CA VAL A 118 4.77 -2.81 6.68
C VAL A 118 4.47 -2.49 8.14
N THR A 119 5.49 -2.18 8.93
CA THR A 119 5.29 -1.62 10.27
C THR A 119 5.00 -0.13 10.13
N LYS A 120 3.80 0.27 10.55
CA LYS A 120 3.37 1.66 10.64
C LYS A 120 2.89 1.91 12.05
N SER A 121 3.39 2.93 12.71
CA SER A 121 2.96 3.27 14.07
C SER A 121 2.78 4.77 14.20
N THR A 122 1.58 5.18 14.62
CA THR A 122 1.33 6.56 15.01
C THR A 122 1.90 6.82 16.40
N TYR A 123 2.39 8.04 16.62
CA TYR A 123 2.93 8.48 17.90
C TYR A 123 2.70 9.98 18.06
N CYS A 124 3.05 10.53 19.23
CA CYS A 124 2.82 11.94 19.56
C CYS A 124 1.33 12.31 19.69
N THR A 125 1.07 13.52 20.19
CA THR A 125 -0.29 14.05 20.38
C THR A 125 -0.53 15.20 19.41
N ALA A 126 -1.68 15.17 18.74
CA ALA A 126 -2.11 16.26 17.87
C ALA A 126 -2.38 17.54 18.68
N LYS A 127 -2.19 18.69 18.03
CA LYS A 127 -2.61 19.99 18.60
C LYS A 127 -4.04 20.27 18.20
N VAL A 128 -4.90 20.57 19.17
CA VAL A 128 -6.26 21.06 18.90
C VAL A 128 -6.17 22.43 18.21
N ASN A 129 -6.83 22.57 17.07
CA ASN A 129 -6.89 23.83 16.32
C ASN A 129 -7.99 24.76 16.84
N SER A 130 -8.06 25.99 16.33
CA SER A 130 -9.03 27.00 16.77
C SER A 130 -10.50 26.64 16.52
N LEU A 131 -10.75 25.69 15.61
CA LEU A 131 -12.08 25.13 15.33
C LEU A 131 -12.42 23.93 16.23
N GLY A 132 -11.52 23.56 17.15
CA GLY A 132 -11.70 22.39 18.02
C GLY A 132 -11.35 21.06 17.37
N CYS A 133 -10.78 21.06 16.15
CA CYS A 133 -10.39 19.83 15.47
C CYS A 133 -9.07 19.29 16.05
N SER A 134 -8.94 17.97 16.11
CA SER A 134 -7.70 17.26 16.46
C SER A 134 -7.21 16.46 15.26
N PRO A 135 -6.31 17.01 14.44
CA PRO A 135 -5.86 16.35 13.21
C PRO A 135 -5.23 14.98 13.46
N THR A 136 -5.68 13.96 12.74
CA THR A 136 -5.21 12.58 12.93
C THR A 136 -4.52 12.08 11.67
N ILE A 137 -3.23 11.71 11.79
CA ILE A 137 -2.44 11.16 10.68
C ILE A 137 -2.67 9.66 10.51
N ALA A 138 -2.74 9.21 9.26
CA ALA A 138 -2.79 7.81 8.86
C ALA A 138 -2.03 7.60 7.54
N ALA A 139 -1.78 6.34 7.18
CA ALA A 139 -1.24 6.00 5.87
C ALA A 139 -1.78 4.68 5.33
N THR A 140 -1.98 4.65 4.01
CA THR A 140 -2.44 3.48 3.25
C THR A 140 -1.44 3.11 2.15
N GLY A 141 -1.41 1.85 1.74
CA GLY A 141 -0.45 1.35 0.74
C GLY A 141 0.92 0.96 1.28
N TYR A 142 1.93 0.88 0.41
CA TYR A 142 3.28 0.34 0.71
C TYR A 142 4.38 1.40 0.55
N PRO A 143 5.07 1.80 1.63
CA PRO A 143 6.18 2.74 1.56
C PRO A 143 7.33 2.07 0.82
N SER A 144 7.64 2.49 -0.41
CA SER A 144 8.68 1.87 -1.23
C SER A 144 9.62 2.95 -1.75
N ALA A 145 10.92 2.67 -1.67
CA ALA A 145 11.98 3.54 -2.17
C ALA A 145 12.03 3.56 -3.70
N SER A 146 11.57 2.50 -4.36
CA SER A 146 11.62 2.34 -5.82
C SER A 146 10.28 2.48 -6.53
N ALA A 147 9.15 2.38 -5.81
CA ALA A 147 7.84 2.55 -6.43
C ALA A 147 7.56 4.02 -6.77
N GLU A 148 6.98 4.28 -7.94
CA GLU A 148 6.60 5.61 -8.40
C GLU A 148 5.37 6.17 -7.66
N PHE A 149 4.51 5.31 -7.11
CA PHE A 149 3.26 5.67 -6.42
C PHE A 149 2.83 4.54 -5.47
N GLY A 150 1.72 4.75 -4.75
CA GLY A 150 1.06 3.69 -3.98
C GLY A 150 1.32 3.71 -2.47
N PHE A 151 1.79 4.83 -1.93
CA PHE A 151 1.87 5.06 -0.49
C PHE A 151 1.33 6.43 -0.11
N THR A 152 0.09 6.47 0.36
CA THR A 152 -0.60 7.72 0.67
C THR A 152 -0.58 7.99 2.15
N ILE A 153 -0.10 9.17 2.54
CA ILE A 153 -0.12 9.68 3.92
C ILE A 153 -1.16 10.79 3.97
N SER A 154 -2.09 10.69 4.92
CA SER A 154 -3.18 11.64 5.06
C SER A 154 -3.34 12.11 6.50
N ALA A 155 -3.94 13.30 6.67
CA ALA A 155 -4.45 13.78 7.95
C ALA A 155 -5.92 14.15 7.81
N THR A 156 -6.77 13.55 8.62
CA THR A 156 -8.21 13.87 8.72
C THR A 156 -8.46 14.80 9.90
N SER A 157 -9.69 15.33 10.00
CA SER A 157 -10.07 16.27 11.07
C SER A 157 -9.19 17.52 11.08
N VAL A 158 -8.83 18.01 9.89
CA VAL A 158 -8.18 19.31 9.71
C VAL A 158 -9.23 20.35 9.31
N GLY A 159 -8.90 21.63 9.47
CA GLY A 159 -9.78 22.70 9.01
C GLY A 159 -10.07 22.57 7.52
N SER A 160 -11.31 22.73 7.08
CA SER A 160 -11.64 22.80 5.65
C SER A 160 -11.02 24.04 5.00
N GLN A 161 -10.74 23.93 3.71
CA GLN A 161 -10.05 24.94 2.89
C GLN A 161 -8.71 25.42 3.48
N SER A 162 -8.02 24.59 4.26
CA SER A 162 -6.75 24.91 4.88
C SER A 162 -5.57 24.37 4.07
N SER A 163 -4.45 25.11 4.12
CA SER A 163 -3.19 24.65 3.54
C SER A 163 -2.34 23.93 4.60
N GLY A 164 -1.87 22.73 4.24
CA GLY A 164 -0.96 21.93 5.04
C GLY A 164 0.25 21.48 4.24
N MET A 165 1.29 21.03 4.93
CA MET A 165 2.48 20.40 4.35
C MET A 165 2.89 19.24 5.23
N LEU A 166 3.43 18.19 4.63
CA LEU A 166 4.02 17.08 5.35
C LEU A 166 5.48 17.42 5.63
N VAL A 167 5.93 17.25 6.87
CA VAL A 167 7.35 17.21 7.20
C VAL A 167 7.79 15.78 7.36
N TYR A 168 9.01 15.46 6.97
CA TYR A 168 9.58 14.13 7.10
C TYR A 168 11.06 14.16 7.46
N GLY A 169 11.51 13.19 8.23
CA GLY A 169 12.90 13.04 8.65
C GLY A 169 13.26 11.60 8.98
N VAL A 170 14.55 11.31 9.03
CA VAL A 170 15.10 9.95 9.26
C VAL A 170 15.96 9.87 10.54
N GLN A 171 15.95 10.94 11.35
CA GLN A 171 16.75 11.05 12.57
C GLN A 171 15.98 10.57 13.83
N GLY A 172 14.76 10.07 13.66
CA GLY A 172 13.93 9.57 14.74
C GLY A 172 12.82 10.53 15.22
N PRO A 173 12.11 10.14 16.28
CA PRO A 173 11.08 10.97 16.90
C PRO A 173 11.71 12.07 17.76
N ALA A 174 11.02 13.20 17.88
CA ALA A 174 11.36 14.30 18.79
C ALA A 174 10.14 14.71 19.61
N ALA A 175 10.35 15.63 20.56
CA ALA A 175 9.30 16.26 21.35
C ALA A 175 9.56 17.77 21.49
N THR A 176 9.82 18.45 20.37
CA THR A 176 10.20 19.86 20.37
C THR A 176 8.95 20.75 20.44
N PRO A 177 8.85 21.69 21.39
CA PRO A 177 7.75 22.65 21.42
C PRO A 177 7.68 23.46 20.11
N PHE A 178 6.51 23.50 19.49
CA PHE A 178 6.32 24.18 18.21
C PHE A 178 4.88 24.67 18.06
N GLY A 179 4.69 25.96 17.79
CA GLY A 179 3.37 26.48 17.40
C GLY A 179 2.24 26.25 18.40
N GLY A 180 2.54 26.09 19.70
CA GLY A 180 1.54 25.74 20.73
C GLY A 180 1.23 24.24 20.83
N GLY A 181 1.99 23.38 20.16
CA GLY A 181 1.96 21.93 20.30
C GLY A 181 3.38 21.35 20.23
N THR A 182 3.50 20.14 19.69
CA THR A 182 4.77 19.41 19.63
C THR A 182 5.11 19.07 18.18
N LEU A 183 6.32 19.45 17.74
CA LEU A 183 6.95 18.94 16.53
C LEU A 183 7.65 17.64 16.88
N CYS A 184 7.17 16.55 16.30
CA CYS A 184 7.53 15.20 16.73
C CYS A 184 8.53 14.50 15.80
N VAL A 185 9.05 15.22 14.81
CA VAL A 185 10.07 14.76 13.86
C VAL A 185 11.38 15.46 14.19
N GLN A 186 12.43 14.68 14.46
CA GLN A 186 13.75 15.21 14.80
C GLN A 186 14.36 15.99 13.62
N THR A 187 14.98 17.13 13.91
CA THR A 187 15.78 17.87 12.92
C THR A 187 17.10 17.15 12.61
N PRO A 188 17.65 17.28 11.38
CA PRO A 188 17.04 17.94 10.23
C PRO A 188 15.87 17.14 9.63
N TRP A 189 14.78 17.84 9.31
CA TRP A 189 13.65 17.32 8.53
C TRP A 189 13.50 18.14 7.25
N GLN A 190 12.82 17.54 6.26
CA GLN A 190 12.46 18.13 4.99
C GLN A 190 10.97 18.43 4.94
N ARG A 191 10.57 19.32 4.03
CA ARG A 191 9.17 19.70 3.81
C ARG A 191 8.72 19.27 2.44
N THR A 192 7.49 18.78 2.36
CA THR A 192 6.82 18.61 1.08
C THR A 192 6.22 19.93 0.60
N GLY A 193 5.79 19.99 -0.65
CA GLY A 193 4.94 21.08 -1.14
C GLY A 193 3.63 21.23 -0.33
N PRO A 194 2.94 22.38 -0.44
CA PRO A 194 1.65 22.58 0.20
C PRO A 194 0.56 21.69 -0.43
N MET A 195 -0.42 21.28 0.38
CA MET A 195 -1.67 20.62 -0.01
C MET A 195 -2.86 21.42 0.52
N ASN A 196 -3.95 21.47 -0.24
CA ASN A 196 -5.23 22.01 0.22
C ASN A 196 -6.07 20.87 0.82
N SER A 197 -6.79 21.14 1.91
CA SER A 197 -7.58 20.13 2.61
C SER A 197 -8.94 19.81 1.98
N GLY A 198 -9.38 20.57 0.98
CA GLY A 198 -10.75 20.54 0.47
C GLY A 198 -11.80 20.85 1.54
N GLY A 199 -13.01 20.35 1.35
CA GLY A 199 -14.16 20.58 2.23
C GLY A 199 -15.09 21.72 1.76
N PRO A 200 -16.14 22.06 2.53
CA PRO A 200 -17.09 23.11 2.20
C PRO A 200 -16.40 24.46 1.92
N LEU A 201 -17.03 25.30 1.09
CA LEU A 201 -16.52 26.63 0.77
C LEU A 201 -16.47 27.56 2.01
N PRO A 202 -15.66 28.63 1.98
CA PRO A 202 -15.22 29.39 3.16
C PRO A 202 -16.30 30.03 4.05
N ALA A 203 -17.56 30.05 3.63
CA ALA A 203 -18.65 30.55 4.47
C ALA A 203 -18.84 29.70 5.75
N MET A 204 -18.35 28.45 5.75
CA MET A 204 -18.35 27.56 6.92
C MET A 204 -17.05 26.75 6.97
N SER A 205 -16.05 27.22 7.71
CA SER A 205 -14.86 26.42 8.03
C SER A 205 -15.20 25.40 9.11
N ASP A 206 -14.91 24.12 8.87
CA ASP A 206 -15.22 23.01 9.78
C ASP A 206 -14.07 22.00 9.82
N CYS A 207 -14.25 20.87 10.52
CA CYS A 207 -13.24 19.81 10.64
C CYS A 207 -13.32 18.75 9.53
N SER A 208 -13.98 19.03 8.40
CA SER A 208 -14.16 18.05 7.32
C SER A 208 -12.96 17.92 6.38
N GLY A 209 -11.97 18.80 6.52
CA GLY A 209 -10.80 18.83 5.66
C GLY A 209 -9.94 17.57 5.79
N VAL A 210 -9.25 17.23 4.70
CA VAL A 210 -8.26 16.15 4.63
C VAL A 210 -7.04 16.60 3.83
N TRP A 211 -5.87 16.62 4.45
CA TRP A 211 -4.63 16.69 3.68
C TRP A 211 -4.21 15.29 3.25
N SER A 212 -3.74 15.14 2.02
CA SER A 212 -3.35 13.84 1.47
C SER A 212 -2.17 14.01 0.51
N ARG A 213 -1.22 13.09 0.57
CA ARG A 213 -0.05 13.06 -0.33
C ARG A 213 0.38 11.63 -0.59
N ASP A 214 0.60 11.30 -1.85
CA ASP A 214 1.39 10.12 -2.22
C ASP A 214 2.88 10.41 -1.94
N PHE A 215 3.42 9.73 -0.95
CA PHE A 215 4.79 9.90 -0.49
C PHE A 215 5.79 9.17 -1.40
N ASN A 216 5.41 8.05 -2.02
CA ASN A 216 6.24 7.39 -3.04
C ASN A 216 6.45 8.32 -4.24
N ALA A 217 5.36 8.92 -4.74
CA ALA A 217 5.42 9.89 -5.84
C ALA A 217 6.24 11.14 -5.48
N TRP A 218 6.17 11.58 -4.22
CA TRP A 218 7.02 12.67 -3.72
C TRP A 218 8.50 12.30 -3.74
N LEU A 219 8.87 11.13 -3.19
CA LEU A 219 10.26 10.66 -3.21
C LEU A 219 10.76 10.54 -4.66
N TRP A 220 10.01 9.84 -5.52
CA TRP A 220 10.38 9.63 -6.92
C TRP A 220 10.79 10.90 -7.66
N THR A 221 10.11 12.02 -7.38
CA THR A 221 10.31 13.29 -8.09
C THR A 221 11.20 14.30 -7.37
N HIS A 222 11.45 14.15 -6.06
CA HIS A 222 12.15 15.18 -5.26
C HIS A 222 13.36 14.66 -4.49
N THR A 223 13.37 13.40 -4.04
CA THR A 223 14.49 12.85 -3.27
C THR A 223 14.47 11.33 -3.22
N SER A 224 15.65 10.70 -3.26
CA SER A 224 15.77 9.28 -2.97
C SER A 224 16.10 9.06 -1.49
N LEU A 225 15.42 8.12 -0.86
CA LEU A 225 15.77 7.60 0.47
C LEU A 225 16.07 6.09 0.31
N PRO A 226 17.15 5.57 0.92
CA PRO A 226 17.45 4.15 0.80
C PRO A 226 16.41 3.29 1.54
N PRO A 227 16.14 2.07 1.05
CA PRO A 227 15.28 1.12 1.74
C PRO A 227 15.87 0.71 3.10
N GLY A 228 15.01 0.33 4.04
CA GLY A 228 15.34 -0.01 5.42
C GLY A 228 15.37 1.17 6.39
N LEU A 229 15.22 2.42 5.91
CA LEU A 229 15.16 3.58 6.79
C LEU A 229 13.80 3.71 7.48
N ASP A 230 13.86 4.01 8.78
CA ASP A 230 12.71 4.50 9.53
C ASP A 230 12.46 5.97 9.20
N VAL A 231 11.32 6.25 8.57
CA VAL A 231 10.88 7.59 8.21
C VAL A 231 9.82 8.04 9.21
N HIS A 232 10.03 9.25 9.74
CA HIS A 232 9.16 9.92 10.68
C HIS A 232 8.50 11.10 10.01
N VAL A 233 7.18 11.19 10.05
CA VAL A 233 6.42 12.24 9.38
C VAL A 233 5.37 12.88 10.27
N GLN A 234 5.03 14.13 9.98
CA GLN A 234 3.95 14.87 10.66
C GLN A 234 3.34 15.90 9.70
N TRP A 235 2.04 16.11 9.77
CA TRP A 235 1.39 17.20 9.03
C TRP A 235 1.43 18.49 9.84
N LEU A 236 1.84 19.57 9.18
CA LEU A 236 1.83 20.94 9.68
C LEU A 236 0.92 21.77 8.78
N GLY A 237 -0.04 22.49 9.35
CA GLY A 237 -0.85 23.46 8.62
C GLY A 237 -0.98 24.78 9.35
N ARG A 238 -1.59 25.74 8.67
CA ARG A 238 -1.88 27.06 9.26
C ARG A 238 -3.24 27.04 9.95
N ASP A 239 -3.33 27.78 11.05
CA ASP A 239 -4.54 27.96 11.85
C ASP A 239 -4.68 29.45 12.20
N SER A 240 -5.45 30.20 11.41
CA SER A 240 -5.59 31.65 11.57
C SER A 240 -6.45 32.08 12.76
N GLY A 241 -7.17 31.15 13.41
CA GLY A 241 -8.00 31.47 14.58
C GLY A 241 -7.21 31.66 15.87
N PHE A 242 -5.92 31.28 15.90
CA PHE A 242 -5.01 31.62 16.99
C PHE A 242 -4.00 32.68 16.58
N ALA A 243 -3.57 33.52 17.53
CA ALA A 243 -2.52 34.50 17.29
C ALA A 243 -1.13 33.83 17.17
N PRO A 244 -0.20 34.40 16.40
CA PRO A 244 1.21 34.03 16.47
C PRO A 244 1.78 34.07 17.89
N PRO A 245 2.64 33.11 18.28
CA PRO A 245 3.23 32.03 17.45
C PRO A 245 2.37 30.75 17.36
N HIS A 246 1.15 30.71 17.91
CA HIS A 246 0.33 29.49 18.06
C HIS A 246 -0.63 29.20 16.90
N HIS A 247 -0.50 29.92 15.79
CA HIS A 247 -1.33 29.82 14.58
C HIS A 247 -1.02 28.58 13.70
N TRP A 248 -0.72 27.45 14.35
CA TRP A 248 -0.39 26.19 13.70
C TRP A 248 -1.41 25.11 14.04
N SER A 249 -1.67 24.27 13.05
CA SER A 249 -2.38 23.01 13.18
C SER A 249 -1.37 21.88 13.03
N LEU A 250 -1.31 20.95 13.98
CA LEU A 250 -0.33 19.87 14.01
C LEU A 250 -1.05 18.54 14.21
N SER A 251 -0.83 17.59 13.31
CA SER A 251 -1.27 16.21 13.56
C SER A 251 -0.41 15.54 14.62
N ASN A 252 -0.85 14.38 15.11
CA ASN A 252 0.09 13.39 15.62
C ASN A 252 1.07 12.96 14.51
N ALA A 253 2.09 12.20 14.84
CA ALA A 253 3.13 11.77 13.91
C ALA A 253 2.99 10.30 13.53
N LEU A 254 3.63 9.92 12.42
CA LEU A 254 3.65 8.57 11.89
C LEU A 254 5.09 8.13 11.67
N LYS A 255 5.42 6.91 12.10
CA LYS A 255 6.64 6.20 11.77
C LYS A 255 6.31 5.05 10.81
N PHE A 256 7.14 4.85 9.79
CA PHE A 256 7.14 3.65 8.96
C PHE A 256 8.55 3.33 8.46
N THR A 257 8.82 2.07 8.15
CA THR A 257 10.08 1.66 7.50
C THR A 257 9.89 1.67 5.98
N LEU A 258 10.79 2.33 5.26
CA LEU A 258 10.78 2.36 3.80
C LEU A 258 11.23 1.00 3.25
N LEU A 259 10.41 0.38 2.42
CA LEU A 259 10.70 -0.90 1.78
C LEU A 259 11.47 -0.68 0.46
N PRO A 260 12.06 -1.73 -0.12
CA PRO A 260 12.59 -1.67 -1.49
C PRO A 260 11.59 -1.09 -2.48
#